data_AF-A0A963XBZ3-F1
#
_entry.id   AF-A0A963XBZ3-F1
#
_cell.length_a   1.000
_cell.length_b   1.000
_cell.length_c   1.000
_cell.angle_alpha   90.00
_cell.angle_beta   90.00
_cell.angle_gamma   90.00
#
_symmetry.space_group_name_H-M   'P 1'
#
loop_
_entity.id
_entity.type
_entity.pdbx_description
1 polymer ?
#
loop_
_entity_poly.entity_id
_entity_poly.type
_entity_poly.pdbx_seq_one_letter_code
_entity_poly.pdbx_strand_id
1 'polypeptide(L)'
;SSRCGISMKGIDIVVHGSIGHMSAFMAQSGNMVVLGDAGDALGDSLYEARLFVRGKVKSLGADCIEKEMRAEHLELLEDLLRRGEADAKAKPEEFRRYGSARQLYNFNIDNADAY
;
A
#
# COMPACT_ATOMS: atom_id res chain seq x y z
N SER A 1 3.65 -14.34 4.31
CA SER A 1 2.28 -14.45 4.83
C SER A 1 1.28 -13.96 3.79
N SER A 2 0.17 -14.65 3.58
CA SER A 2 -0.90 -14.20 2.65
C SER A 2 -1.76 -13.11 3.28
N ARG A 3 -2.31 -12.18 2.47
CA ARG A 3 -3.25 -11.13 2.91
C ARG A 3 -2.75 -10.27 4.08
N CYS A 4 -1.45 -9.98 4.12
CA CYS A 4 -0.90 -9.07 5.13
C CYS A 4 -1.59 -7.70 4.99
N GLY A 5 -2.02 -7.09 6.12
CA GLY A 5 -2.68 -5.77 6.13
C GLY A 5 -4.02 -5.69 5.39
N ILE A 6 -4.74 -6.82 5.25
CA ILE A 6 -6.12 -6.81 4.75
C ILE A 6 -7.00 -5.85 5.57
N SER A 7 -7.77 -5.01 4.88
CA SER A 7 -8.74 -4.09 5.51
C SER A 7 -8.12 -3.18 6.58
N MET A 8 -6.86 -2.76 6.41
CA MET A 8 -6.23 -1.80 7.31
C MET A 8 -6.96 -0.45 7.29
N LYS A 9 -7.12 0.16 8.47
CA LYS A 9 -7.89 1.40 8.68
C LYS A 9 -7.07 2.44 9.45
N GLY A 10 -5.91 2.80 8.91
CA GLY A 10 -5.07 3.88 9.44
C GLY A 10 -3.91 3.41 10.29
N ILE A 11 -3.52 2.13 10.15
CA ILE A 11 -2.34 1.58 10.82
C ILE A 11 -1.10 1.65 9.93
N ASP A 12 0.07 1.64 10.56
CA ASP A 12 1.36 1.51 9.89
C ASP A 12 1.86 0.05 10.05
N ILE A 13 2.29 -0.57 8.96
CA ILE A 13 2.88 -1.92 8.95
C ILE A 13 4.25 -1.84 8.29
N VAL A 14 5.30 -2.33 8.97
CA VAL A 14 6.64 -2.50 8.39
C VAL A 14 6.99 -3.98 8.38
N VAL A 15 7.24 -4.52 7.19
CA VAL A 15 7.59 -5.93 6.97
C VAL A 15 9.04 -6.01 6.52
N HIS A 16 9.90 -6.60 7.35
CA HIS A 16 11.34 -6.75 7.05
C HIS A 16 11.66 -7.77 5.95
N GLY A 17 10.67 -8.55 5.50
CA GLY A 17 10.80 -9.53 4.43
C GLY A 17 9.73 -9.35 3.36
N SER A 18 9.33 -10.45 2.73
CA SER A 18 8.35 -10.46 1.64
C SER A 18 6.91 -10.71 2.14
N ILE A 19 5.94 -10.16 1.41
CA ILE A 19 4.51 -10.39 1.61
C ILE A 19 3.92 -11.29 0.52
N GLY A 20 2.89 -12.05 0.87
CA GLY A 20 2.22 -12.99 -0.03
C GLY A 20 1.08 -12.35 -0.83
N HIS A 21 0.32 -13.20 -1.52
CA HIS A 21 -0.79 -12.79 -2.37
C HIS A 21 -1.87 -12.00 -1.60
N MET A 22 -2.56 -11.10 -2.32
CA MET A 22 -3.71 -10.32 -1.83
C MET A 22 -3.41 -9.48 -0.58
N SER A 23 -2.14 -9.16 -0.35
CA SER A 23 -1.77 -8.23 0.73
C SER A 23 -2.29 -6.83 0.42
N ALA A 24 -2.69 -6.12 1.47
CA ALA A 24 -3.42 -4.85 1.38
C ALA A 24 -4.77 -4.91 0.63
N PHE A 25 -5.40 -6.09 0.54
CA PHE A 25 -6.77 -6.19 0.01
C PHE A 25 -7.73 -5.32 0.83
N MET A 26 -8.53 -4.48 0.15
CA MET A 26 -9.48 -3.55 0.78
C MET A 26 -8.84 -2.60 1.81
N ALA A 27 -7.54 -2.32 1.70
CA ALA A 27 -6.86 -1.40 2.60
C ALA A 27 -7.42 0.03 2.45
N GLN A 28 -7.93 0.58 3.54
CA GLN A 28 -8.71 1.82 3.53
C GLN A 28 -7.84 3.05 3.76
N SER A 29 -6.93 2.98 4.73
CA SER A 29 -6.01 4.05 5.08
C SER A 29 -4.80 3.51 5.85
N GLY A 30 -3.77 4.34 6.01
CA GLY A 30 -2.51 3.98 6.67
C GLY A 30 -1.39 3.66 5.69
N ASN A 31 -0.29 3.10 6.18
CA ASN A 31 0.90 2.84 5.40
C ASN A 31 1.38 1.39 5.54
N MET A 32 1.82 0.78 4.44
CA MET A 32 2.49 -0.52 4.44
C MET A 32 3.85 -0.39 3.78
N VAL A 33 4.92 -0.78 4.48
CA VAL A 33 6.30 -0.78 4.00
C VAL A 33 6.80 -2.21 3.94
N VAL A 34 7.33 -2.62 2.80
CA VAL A 34 7.81 -3.99 2.55
C VAL A 34 9.23 -3.96 2.04
N LEU A 35 10.16 -4.48 2.85
CA LEU A 35 11.59 -4.51 2.51
C LEU A 35 11.93 -5.61 1.50
N GLY A 36 11.07 -6.61 1.32
CA GLY A 36 11.19 -7.67 0.33
C GLY A 36 10.24 -7.52 -0.86
N ASP A 37 9.84 -8.65 -1.41
CA ASP A 37 8.94 -8.75 -2.57
C ASP A 37 7.45 -8.77 -2.16
N ALA A 38 6.58 -8.47 -3.11
CA ALA A 38 5.13 -8.65 -2.98
C ALA A 38 4.60 -9.68 -3.98
N GLY A 39 3.76 -10.60 -3.48
CA GLY A 39 3.09 -11.62 -4.27
C GLY A 39 1.98 -11.07 -5.19
N ASP A 40 1.11 -11.98 -5.66
CA ASP A 40 0.05 -11.64 -6.61
C ASP A 40 -1.02 -10.70 -6.03
N ALA A 41 -1.60 -9.84 -6.87
CA ALA A 41 -2.73 -8.98 -6.55
C ALA A 41 -2.50 -8.04 -5.35
N LEU A 42 -1.35 -7.36 -5.31
CA LEU A 42 -1.06 -6.35 -4.28
C LEU A 42 -2.08 -5.20 -4.35
N GLY A 43 -2.68 -4.88 -3.21
CA GLY A 43 -3.60 -3.75 -3.08
C GLY A 43 -4.90 -3.94 -3.86
N ASP A 44 -5.39 -5.16 -4.02
CA ASP A 44 -6.69 -5.35 -4.66
C ASP A 44 -7.81 -4.61 -3.90
N SER A 45 -8.57 -3.80 -4.63
CA SER A 45 -9.64 -2.96 -4.09
C SER A 45 -9.14 -1.94 -3.04
N LEU A 46 -7.96 -1.35 -3.31
CA LEU A 46 -7.31 -0.35 -2.46
C LEU A 46 -8.05 1.00 -2.46
N TYR A 47 -8.18 1.63 -1.30
CA TYR A 47 -8.67 3.00 -1.15
C TYR A 47 -7.50 3.97 -0.90
N GLU A 48 -7.40 4.61 0.26
CA GLU A 48 -6.43 5.70 0.51
C GLU A 48 -5.14 5.23 1.20
N ALA A 49 -4.95 3.93 1.42
CA ALA A 49 -3.70 3.42 1.98
C ALA A 49 -2.52 3.57 0.99
N ARG A 50 -1.33 3.81 1.55
CA ARG A 50 -0.08 3.97 0.79
C ARG A 50 0.78 2.75 0.99
N LEU A 51 1.18 2.12 -0.11
CA LEU A 51 2.02 0.92 -0.07
C LEU A 51 3.40 1.26 -0.63
N PHE A 52 4.44 0.82 0.05
CA PHE A 52 5.84 1.02 -0.34
C PHE A 52 6.52 -0.35 -0.43
N VAL A 53 7.04 -0.70 -1.60
CA VAL A 53 7.72 -1.99 -1.82
C VAL A 53 9.11 -1.74 -2.38
N ARG A 54 10.13 -2.29 -1.71
CA ARG A 54 11.53 -2.23 -2.15
C ARG A 54 11.83 -3.27 -3.22
N GLY A 55 11.32 -4.48 -3.04
CA GLY A 55 11.50 -5.59 -3.96
C GLY A 55 10.59 -5.54 -5.18
N LYS A 56 10.39 -6.70 -5.80
CA LYS A 56 9.51 -6.85 -6.96
C LYS A 56 8.07 -7.04 -6.52
N VAL A 57 7.15 -6.39 -7.23
CA VAL A 57 5.72 -6.67 -7.16
C VAL A 57 5.35 -7.59 -8.30
N LYS A 58 4.80 -8.77 -7.99
CA LYS A 58 4.45 -9.76 -9.02
C LYS A 58 3.27 -9.33 -9.89
N SER A 59 2.20 -8.84 -9.26
CA SER A 59 1.05 -8.26 -9.96
C SER A 59 0.27 -7.33 -9.03
N LEU A 60 -0.41 -6.34 -9.61
CA LEU A 60 -1.29 -5.42 -8.89
C LEU A 60 -2.72 -5.94 -8.91
N GLY A 61 -3.45 -5.67 -7.83
CA GLY A 61 -4.88 -5.92 -7.75
C GLY A 61 -5.71 -4.85 -8.44
N ALA A 62 -7.04 -5.03 -8.44
CA ALA A 62 -7.95 -4.05 -9.00
C ALA A 62 -7.82 -2.69 -8.30
N ASP A 63 -7.85 -1.61 -9.09
CA ASP A 63 -7.73 -0.22 -8.63
C ASP A 63 -6.43 0.11 -7.88
N CYS A 64 -5.37 -0.69 -8.04
CA CYS A 64 -4.04 -0.39 -7.51
C CYS A 64 -3.08 -0.07 -8.66
N ILE A 65 -2.39 1.07 -8.56
CA ILE A 65 -1.37 1.46 -9.54
C ILE A 65 -0.10 1.90 -8.85
N GLU A 66 1.01 1.82 -9.57
CA GLU A 66 2.23 2.53 -9.18
C GLU A 66 1.95 4.03 -9.21
N LYS A 67 2.46 4.75 -8.21
CA LYS A 67 2.27 6.17 -8.03
C LYS A 67 3.62 6.86 -7.91
N GLU A 68 3.66 8.12 -8.32
CA GLU A 68 4.85 8.97 -8.19
C GLU A 68 5.35 9.03 -6.74
N MET A 69 6.66 8.86 -6.56
CA MET A 69 7.37 9.20 -5.33
C MET A 69 7.70 10.69 -5.30
N ARG A 70 7.38 11.35 -4.19
CA ARG A 70 7.55 12.81 -3.97
C ARG A 70 8.26 13.01 -2.65
N ALA A 71 8.75 14.24 -2.41
CA ALA A 71 9.49 14.57 -1.20
C ALA A 71 8.74 14.17 0.09
N GLU A 72 7.43 14.46 0.18
CA GLU A 72 6.66 14.12 1.38
C GLU A 72 6.52 12.61 1.60
N HIS A 73 6.65 11.80 0.55
CA HIS A 73 6.63 10.35 0.66
C HIS A 73 7.96 9.78 1.12
N LEU A 74 9.07 10.41 0.71
CA LEU A 74 10.41 10.02 1.17
C LEU A 74 10.57 10.33 2.66
N GLU A 75 10.13 11.52 3.10
CA GLU A 75 10.15 11.93 4.51
C GLU A 75 9.28 10.99 5.38
N LEU A 76 8.06 10.68 4.91
CA LEU A 76 7.18 9.73 5.58
C LEU A 76 7.82 8.34 5.67
N LEU A 77 8.41 7.85 4.58
CA LEU A 77 9.01 6.53 4.54
C LEU A 77 10.26 6.45 5.43
N GLU A 78 11.03 7.52 5.54
CA GLU A 78 12.16 7.61 6.48
C GLU A 78 11.69 7.46 7.93
N ASP A 79 10.62 8.15 8.33
CA ASP A 79 10.01 8.00 9.66
C ASP A 79 9.53 6.57 9.90
N LEU A 80 8.82 5.98 8.94
CA LEU A 80 8.30 4.62 9.05
C LEU A 80 9.42 3.57 9.17
N LEU A 81 10.50 3.70 8.40
CA LEU A 81 11.65 2.82 8.49
C LEU A 81 12.32 2.92 9.85
N ARG A 82 12.47 4.12 10.41
CA ARG A 82 13.03 4.34 11.75
C ARG A 82 12.15 3.70 12.83
N ARG A 83 10.84 3.95 12.81
CA ARG A 83 9.87 3.38 13.76
C ARG A 83 9.76 1.87 13.64
N GLY A 84 10.01 1.32 12.46
CA GLY A 84 10.07 -0.11 12.20
C GLY A 84 11.46 -0.74 12.31
N GLU A 85 12.46 -0.05 12.90
CA GLU A 85 13.83 -0.59 13.08
C GLU A 85 14.47 -1.12 11.78
N ALA A 86 14.20 -0.44 10.68
CA ALA A 86 14.55 -0.81 9.31
C ALA A 86 15.41 0.27 8.58
N ASP A 87 15.68 1.39 9.24
CA ASP A 87 16.50 2.50 8.74
C ASP A 87 17.96 2.10 8.44
N ALA A 88 18.50 1.13 9.17
CA ALA A 88 19.80 0.53 8.86
C ALA A 88 19.77 -0.49 7.69
N LYS A 89 18.58 -0.89 7.22
CA LYS A 89 18.40 -2.01 6.26
C LYS A 89 18.02 -1.54 4.85
N ALA A 90 17.40 -0.37 4.73
CA ALA A 90 16.97 0.19 3.46
C ALA A 90 16.83 1.71 3.54
N LYS A 91 16.99 2.39 2.41
CA LYS A 91 16.72 3.82 2.27
C LYS A 91 15.38 4.08 1.56
N PRO A 92 14.69 5.20 1.84
CA PRO A 92 13.42 5.54 1.20
C PRO A 92 13.44 5.51 -0.33
N GLU A 93 14.56 5.90 -0.96
CA GLU A 93 14.71 5.98 -2.41
C GLU A 93 14.75 4.60 -3.10
N GLU A 94 14.91 3.52 -2.33
CA GLU A 94 14.91 2.15 -2.83
C GLU A 94 13.49 1.60 -3.04
N PHE A 95 12.45 2.35 -2.67
CA PHE A 95 11.07 1.87 -2.70
C PHE A 95 10.28 2.49 -3.85
N ARG A 96 9.38 1.67 -4.40
CA ARG A 96 8.28 2.12 -5.25
C ARG A 96 7.04 2.31 -4.41
N ARG A 97 6.18 3.24 -4.83
CA ARG A 97 4.92 3.53 -4.15
C ARG A 97 3.74 3.06 -4.97
N TYR A 98 2.75 2.49 -4.29
CA TYR A 98 1.48 2.07 -4.86
C TYR A 98 0.32 2.67 -4.07
N GLY A 99 -0.80 2.88 -4.75
CA GLY A 99 -1.99 3.54 -4.21
C GLY A 99 -3.20 3.38 -5.13
N SER A 100 -4.38 3.75 -4.64
CA SER A 100 -5.61 3.62 -5.44
C SER A 100 -5.57 4.41 -6.74
N ALA A 101 -6.01 3.82 -7.85
CA ALA A 101 -6.29 4.54 -9.09
C ALA A 101 -7.57 5.39 -9.02
N ARG A 102 -8.31 5.29 -7.91
CA ARG A 102 -9.54 6.00 -7.59
C ARG A 102 -10.67 5.75 -8.58
N GLN A 103 -10.72 4.55 -9.16
CA GLN A 103 -11.76 4.13 -10.11
C GLN A 103 -12.90 3.37 -9.43
N LEU A 104 -12.70 2.81 -8.23
CA LEU A 104 -13.76 2.11 -7.50
C LEU A 104 -14.66 3.02 -6.66
N TYR A 105 -14.41 4.34 -6.66
CA TYR A 105 -15.30 5.34 -6.07
C TYR A 105 -16.55 5.53 -6.93
N ASN A 106 -17.39 4.50 -7.06
CA ASN A 106 -18.68 4.62 -7.71
C ASN A 106 -19.69 5.21 -6.72
N PHE A 107 -19.75 6.54 -6.64
CA PHE A 107 -20.91 7.24 -6.11
C PHE A 107 -21.96 7.29 -7.22
N ASN A 108 -22.82 6.27 -7.31
CA ASN A 108 -24.01 6.36 -8.15
C ASN A 108 -25.00 7.30 -7.46
N ILE A 109 -25.03 8.56 -7.90
CA ILE A 109 -25.97 9.58 -7.43
C ILE A 109 -27.43 9.20 -7.72
N ASP A 110 -27.67 8.26 -8.65
CA ASP A 110 -29.01 7.84 -9.09
C ASP A 110 -29.84 7.07 -8.04
N ASN A 111 -29.32 6.81 -6.83
CA ASN A 111 -30.09 6.19 -5.74
C ASN A 111 -30.44 7.17 -4.59
N ALA A 112 -30.15 8.46 -4.74
CA ALA A 112 -30.48 9.45 -3.70
C ALA A 112 -31.99 9.67 -3.54
N ASP A 113 -32.79 9.42 -4.57
CA ASP A 113 -34.25 9.62 -4.56
C ASP A 113 -35.05 8.38 -4.08
N ALA A 114 -34.37 7.35 -3.58
CA ALA A 114 -35.00 6.09 -3.14
C ALA A 114 -35.14 5.94 -1.61
N TYR A 115 -34.99 7.02 -0.83
CA TYR A 115 -35.21 7.03 0.63
C TYR A 115 -36.17 8.12 1.08
#